data_AF-A0A7Y3AKX8-F1
#
_entry.id   AF-A0A7Y3AKX8-F1
#
_cell.length_a   1.000
_cell.length_b   1.000
_cell.length_c   1.000
_cell.angle_alpha   90.00
_cell.angle_beta   90.00
_cell.angle_gamma   90.00
#
_symmetry.space_group_name_H-M   'P 1'
#
loop_
_entity.id
_entity.type
_entity.pdbx_description
1 polymer ?
#
loop_
_entity_poly.entity_id
_entity_poly.type
_entity_poly.pdbx_seq_one_letter_code
_entity_poly.pdbx_strand_id
1 'polypeptide(L)'
;MHSILTSLANMLRLRSGPQDLPASWPLVVLLLSAYLVQNVVTGQQLEDDDVAAKSLVAICLQVVVLTGLLLWRRYPERFTQTLSALVGVGIFFNMVTWALLTQSDPTVNQPLLALCWFGVFIWSLFVDAHIYRNALSVPLPVGMLITVLTLAASYVLIEMWFLT
;
A
#
# COMPACT_ATOMS: atom_id res chain seq x y z
N MET A 1 -23.60 3.91 -9.79
CA MET A 1 -22.14 3.91 -9.96
C MET A 1 -21.54 4.48 -8.69
N HIS A 2 -20.93 3.66 -7.82
CA HIS A 2 -20.22 4.20 -6.65
C HIS A 2 -18.97 4.94 -7.15
N SER A 3 -18.71 6.14 -6.61
CA SER A 3 -17.46 6.84 -6.92
C SER A 3 -16.25 6.02 -6.45
N ILE A 4 -15.12 6.13 -7.15
CA ILE A 4 -13.87 5.44 -6.80
C ILE A 4 -13.50 5.71 -5.33
N LEU A 5 -13.67 6.95 -4.88
CA LEU A 5 -13.43 7.37 -3.50
C LEU A 5 -14.31 6.59 -2.50
N THR A 6 -15.59 6.37 -2.82
CA THR A 6 -16.48 5.59 -1.95
C THR A 6 -16.03 4.14 -1.87
N SER A 7 -15.58 3.57 -2.98
CA SER A 7 -15.09 2.19 -3.03
C SER A 7 -13.82 2.04 -2.20
N LEU A 8 -12.86 2.96 -2.31
CA LEU A 8 -11.65 2.99 -1.48
C LEU A 8 -11.98 3.19 0.01
N ALA A 9 -12.90 4.10 0.34
CA ALA A 9 -13.35 4.32 1.71
C ALA A 9 -14.01 3.08 2.33
N ASN A 10 -14.75 2.30 1.53
CA ASN A 10 -15.30 1.03 1.97
C ASN A 10 -14.22 -0.04 2.16
N MET A 11 -13.14 -0.05 1.37
CA MET A 11 -12.00 -0.97 1.54
C MET A 11 -11.24 -0.64 2.83
N LEU A 12 -11.01 0.65 3.10
CA LEU A 12 -10.44 1.14 4.35
C LEU A 12 -11.26 0.74 5.58
N ARG A 13 -12.56 0.46 5.40
CA ARG A 13 -13.47 -0.04 6.45
C ARG A 13 -13.66 -1.55 6.42
N LEU A 14 -12.92 -2.27 5.57
CA LEU A 14 -13.01 -3.73 5.37
C LEU A 14 -14.40 -4.19 4.90
N ARG A 15 -15.12 -3.34 4.15
CA ARG A 15 -16.50 -3.58 3.67
C ARG A 15 -16.61 -3.93 2.20
N SER A 16 -15.56 -3.69 1.42
CA SER A 16 -15.53 -3.94 -0.03
C SER A 16 -14.23 -4.60 -0.47
N GLY A 17 -14.27 -5.20 -1.66
CA GLY A 17 -13.12 -5.83 -2.29
C GLY A 17 -12.64 -5.06 -3.52
N PRO A 18 -11.44 -5.37 -4.05
CA PRO A 18 -10.88 -4.71 -5.23
C PRO A 18 -11.80 -4.79 -6.47
N GLN A 19 -12.64 -5.83 -6.54
CA GLN A 19 -13.63 -6.03 -7.59
C GLN A 19 -14.65 -4.89 -7.77
N ASP A 20 -14.83 -4.03 -6.77
CA ASP A 20 -15.71 -2.86 -6.85
C ASP A 20 -15.07 -1.67 -7.59
N LEU A 21 -13.77 -1.74 -7.91
CA LEU A 21 -13.09 -0.77 -8.76
C LEU A 21 -13.26 -1.11 -10.24
N PRO A 22 -13.27 -0.11 -11.15
CA PRO A 22 -13.30 -0.40 -12.57
C PRO A 22 -12.00 -1.10 -13.00
N ALA A 23 -12.12 -2.14 -13.83
CA ALA A 23 -10.98 -2.80 -14.44
C ALA A 23 -10.39 -1.94 -15.57
N SER A 24 -9.64 -0.90 -15.21
CA SER A 24 -9.11 0.07 -16.17
C SER A 24 -7.62 0.40 -15.92
N TRP A 25 -6.81 0.20 -16.96
CA TRP A 25 -5.40 0.60 -16.97
C TRP A 25 -5.18 2.10 -16.78
N PRO A 26 -6.01 3.01 -17.33
CA PRO A 26 -5.87 4.44 -17.06
C PRO A 26 -5.93 4.78 -15.56
N LEU A 27 -6.77 4.06 -14.79
CA LEU A 27 -6.87 4.27 -13.35
C LEU A 27 -5.62 3.77 -12.62
N VAL A 28 -5.07 2.61 -13.02
CA VAL A 28 -3.79 2.10 -12.49
C VAL A 28 -2.68 3.13 -12.70
N VAL A 29 -2.53 3.64 -13.93
CA VAL A 29 -1.48 4.61 -14.27
C VAL A 29 -1.67 5.91 -13.48
N LEU A 30 -2.90 6.40 -13.35
CA LEU A 30 -3.22 7.60 -12.57
C LEU A 30 -2.89 7.43 -11.08
N LEU A 31 -3.21 6.27 -10.49
CA LEU A 31 -2.91 6.01 -9.09
C LEU A 31 -1.41 5.81 -8.87
N LEU A 32 -0.72 5.10 -9.76
CA LEU A 32 0.74 4.92 -9.67
C LEU A 32 1.47 6.26 -9.81
N SER A 33 1.04 7.12 -10.74
CA SER A 33 1.64 8.45 -10.89
C SER A 33 1.38 9.31 -9.66
N ALA A 34 0.16 9.29 -9.11
CA ALA A 34 -0.17 10.00 -7.87
C ALA A 34 0.66 9.50 -6.68
N TYR A 35 0.85 8.18 -6.56
CA TYR A 35 1.69 7.57 -5.52
C TYR A 35 3.16 7.97 -5.66
N LEU A 36 3.73 7.94 -6.87
CA LEU A 36 5.10 8.37 -7.11
C LEU A 36 5.30 9.85 -6.78
N VAL A 37 4.39 10.72 -7.23
CA VAL A 37 4.44 12.16 -6.91
C VAL A 37 4.40 12.38 -5.40
N GLN A 38 3.52 11.68 -4.69
CA GLN A 38 3.42 11.77 -3.23
C GLN A 38 4.74 11.35 -2.54
N ASN A 39 5.35 10.24 -2.97
CA ASN A 39 6.61 9.77 -2.38
C ASN A 39 7.75 10.75 -2.63
N VAL A 40 7.83 11.37 -3.82
CA VAL A 40 8.85 12.40 -4.10
C VAL A 40 8.67 13.61 -3.18
N VAL A 41 7.42 14.09 -2.99
CA VAL A 41 7.13 15.19 -2.07
C VAL A 41 7.51 14.84 -0.63
N THR A 42 7.21 13.63 -0.18
CA THR A 42 7.59 13.17 1.16
C THR A 42 9.11 13.01 1.31
N GLY A 43 9.80 12.49 0.29
CA GLY A 43 11.25 12.27 0.34
C GLY A 43 12.06 13.57 0.39
N GLN A 44 11.62 14.61 -0.32
CA GLN A 44 12.22 15.95 -0.24
C GLN A 44 12.19 16.52 1.18
N GLN A 45 11.17 16.20 1.96
CA GLN A 45 11.05 16.68 3.34
C GLN A 45 11.94 15.89 4.32
N LEU A 46 12.30 14.65 3.98
CA LEU A 46 13.13 13.76 4.80
C LEU A 46 14.61 13.77 4.40
N GLU A 47 15.00 14.60 3.43
CA GLU A 47 16.37 14.67 2.88
C GLU A 47 16.92 13.31 2.43
N ASP A 48 16.02 12.43 1.95
CA ASP A 48 16.38 11.09 1.47
C ASP A 48 16.33 11.06 -0.06
N ASP A 49 17.50 11.22 -0.68
CA ASP A 49 17.68 11.28 -2.14
C ASP A 49 17.24 10.00 -2.85
N ASP A 50 17.23 8.86 -2.13
CA ASP A 50 16.91 7.55 -2.70
C ASP A 50 15.42 7.21 -2.62
N VAL A 51 14.57 8.07 -2.05
CA VAL A 51 13.12 7.76 -1.84
C VAL A 51 12.43 7.37 -3.14
N ALA A 52 12.71 8.06 -4.24
CA ALA A 52 12.11 7.72 -5.53
C ALA A 52 12.53 6.31 -6.00
N ALA A 53 13.80 5.95 -5.83
CA ALA A 53 14.33 4.64 -6.20
C ALA A 53 13.78 3.53 -5.28
N LYS A 54 13.71 3.78 -3.97
CA LYS A 54 13.11 2.88 -2.97
C LYS A 54 11.63 2.62 -3.28
N SER A 55 10.85 3.65 -3.59
CA SER A 55 9.44 3.51 -3.99
C SER A 55 9.30 2.70 -5.28
N LEU A 56 10.19 2.91 -6.26
CA LEU A 56 10.15 2.17 -7.52
C LEU A 56 10.44 0.68 -7.30
N VAL A 57 11.44 0.33 -6.49
CA VAL A 57 11.74 -1.05 -6.10
C VAL A 57 10.54 -1.70 -5.39
N ALA A 58 9.93 -0.99 -4.43
CA ALA A 58 8.76 -1.48 -3.72
C ALA A 58 7.58 -1.75 -4.66
N ILE A 59 7.28 -0.84 -5.59
CA ILE A 59 6.22 -1.01 -6.60
C ILE A 59 6.53 -2.18 -7.53
N CYS A 60 7.77 -2.30 -8.01
CA CYS A 60 8.19 -3.39 -8.88
C CYS A 60 8.00 -4.75 -8.19
N LEU A 61 8.45 -4.88 -6.94
CA LEU A 61 8.21 -6.08 -6.15
C LEU A 61 6.72 -6.36 -5.99
N GLN A 62 5.95 -5.34 -5.62
CA GLN A 62 4.51 -5.44 -5.42
C GLN A 62 3.78 -5.91 -6.70
N VAL A 63 4.18 -5.43 -7.87
CA VAL A 63 3.66 -5.87 -9.16
C VAL A 63 4.04 -7.34 -9.43
N VAL A 64 5.31 -7.71 -9.25
CA VAL A 64 5.79 -9.08 -9.48
C VAL A 64 5.07 -10.08 -8.57
N VAL A 65 5.00 -9.79 -7.27
CA VAL A 65 4.30 -10.62 -6.27
C VAL A 65 2.83 -10.75 -6.61
N LEU A 66 2.15 -9.63 -6.90
CA LEU A 66 0.73 -9.64 -7.24
C LEU A 66 0.44 -10.45 -8.52
N THR A 67 1.23 -10.25 -9.57
CA THR A 67 1.11 -11.01 -10.82
C THR A 67 1.31 -12.50 -10.56
N GLY A 68 2.37 -12.88 -9.83
CA GLY A 68 2.64 -14.28 -9.49
C GLY A 68 1.50 -14.93 -8.71
N LEU A 69 0.99 -14.25 -7.68
CA LEU A 69 -0.12 -14.74 -6.85
C LEU A 69 -1.42 -14.89 -7.65
N LEU A 70 -1.77 -13.91 -8.48
CA LEU A 70 -3.00 -13.96 -9.28
C LEU A 70 -2.92 -15.02 -10.38
N LEU A 71 -1.76 -15.19 -11.04
CA LEU A 71 -1.55 -16.27 -12.00
C LEU A 71 -1.67 -17.64 -11.34
N TRP A 72 -1.05 -17.81 -10.16
CA TRP A 72 -1.14 -19.06 -9.41
C TRP A 72 -2.58 -19.40 -9.01
N ARG A 73 -3.35 -18.39 -8.61
CA ARG A 73 -4.78 -18.54 -8.24
C ARG A 73 -5.74 -18.50 -9.42
N ARG A 74 -5.25 -18.31 -10.65
CA ARG A 74 -6.03 -18.21 -11.89
C ARG A 74 -7.07 -17.07 -11.89
N TYR A 75 -6.69 -15.92 -11.33
CA TYR A 75 -7.47 -14.67 -11.39
C TYR A 75 -6.69 -13.49 -12.01
N PRO A 76 -5.97 -13.67 -13.15
CA PRO A 76 -5.18 -12.59 -13.76
C PRO A 76 -6.02 -11.36 -14.13
N GLU A 77 -7.31 -11.53 -14.42
CA GLU A 77 -8.24 -10.45 -14.77
C GLU A 77 -8.45 -9.45 -13.62
N ARG A 78 -8.20 -9.85 -12.37
CA ARG A 78 -8.32 -8.97 -11.19
C ARG A 78 -7.09 -8.12 -10.95
N PHE A 79 -6.06 -8.21 -11.81
CA PHE A 79 -4.80 -7.51 -11.61
C PHE A 79 -4.97 -6.00 -11.51
N THR A 80 -5.59 -5.37 -12.51
CA THR A 80 -5.74 -3.90 -12.54
C THR A 80 -6.53 -3.38 -11.35
N GLN A 81 -7.59 -4.10 -10.97
CA GLN A 81 -8.44 -3.78 -9.82
C GLN A 81 -7.67 -3.90 -8.50
N THR A 82 -6.92 -4.99 -8.33
CA THR A 82 -6.17 -5.25 -7.09
C THR A 82 -5.01 -4.29 -6.93
N LEU A 83 -4.25 -4.05 -8.00
CA LEU A 83 -3.17 -3.07 -8.00
C LEU A 83 -3.70 -1.66 -7.69
N SER A 84 -4.82 -1.28 -8.31
CA SER A 84 -5.47 0.00 -8.04
C SER A 84 -5.95 0.12 -6.59
N ALA A 85 -6.50 -0.95 -6.02
CA ALA A 85 -6.93 -0.97 -4.63
C ALA A 85 -5.74 -0.78 -3.67
N LEU A 86 -4.67 -1.56 -3.85
CA LEU A 86 -3.46 -1.49 -3.03
C LEU A 86 -2.80 -0.12 -3.12
N VAL A 87 -2.61 0.40 -4.34
CA VAL A 87 -1.99 1.72 -4.55
C VAL A 87 -2.90 2.84 -4.01
N GLY A 88 -4.20 2.79 -4.28
CA GLY A 88 -5.14 3.82 -3.85
C GLY A 88 -5.28 3.90 -2.33
N VAL A 89 -5.34 2.76 -1.65
CA VAL A 89 -5.32 2.69 -0.18
C VAL A 89 -3.94 3.07 0.37
N GLY A 90 -2.86 2.68 -0.29
CA GLY A 90 -1.50 3.05 0.06
C GLY A 90 -1.27 4.56 0.05
N ILE A 91 -1.80 5.29 -0.95
CA ILE A 91 -1.77 6.76 -1.00
C ILE A 91 -2.42 7.37 0.25
N PHE A 92 -3.58 6.84 0.65
CA PHE A 92 -4.28 7.30 1.85
C PHE A 92 -3.42 7.09 3.10
N PHE A 93 -2.87 5.89 3.31
CA PHE A 93 -2.03 5.61 4.46
C PHE A 93 -0.73 6.41 4.47
N ASN A 94 -0.10 6.61 3.30
CA ASN A 94 1.06 7.50 3.17
C ASN A 94 0.72 8.93 3.56
N MET A 95 -0.47 9.43 3.18
CA MET A 95 -0.91 10.79 3.51
C MET A 95 -1.15 10.94 5.02
N VAL A 96 -1.81 9.96 5.64
CA VAL A 96 -2.02 9.92 7.09
C VAL A 96 -0.68 9.85 7.82
N THR A 97 0.22 8.98 7.38
CA THR A 97 1.55 8.82 7.99
C THR A 97 2.36 10.11 7.89
N TRP A 98 2.36 10.74 6.72
CA TRP A 98 3.00 12.03 6.50
C TRP A 98 2.45 13.12 7.42
N ALA A 99 1.11 13.21 7.57
CA ALA A 99 0.47 14.17 8.46
C ALA A 99 0.77 13.91 9.96
N LEU A 100 1.06 12.66 10.34
CA LEU A 100 1.51 12.32 11.69
C LEU A 100 2.98 12.70 11.89
N LEU A 101 3.83 12.47 10.89
CA LEU A 101 5.26 12.81 10.94
C LEU A 101 5.49 14.33 11.07
N THR A 102 4.71 15.16 10.37
CA THR A 102 4.83 16.62 10.45
C THR A 102 4.44 17.21 11.82
N GLN A 103 3.71 16.46 12.64
CA GLN A 103 3.38 16.82 14.02
C GLN A 103 4.38 16.26 15.04
N SER A 104 5.26 15.36 14.61
CA SER A 104 6.24 14.74 15.48
C SER A 104 7.33 15.75 15.83
N ASP A 105 7.58 15.92 17.12
CA ASP A 105 8.73 16.68 17.62
C ASP A 105 9.73 15.68 18.22
N PRO A 106 10.92 15.50 17.62
CA PRO A 106 11.90 14.54 18.10
C PRO A 106 12.49 14.91 19.48
N THR A 107 12.29 16.14 19.95
CA THR A 107 12.79 16.60 21.25
C THR A 107 11.86 16.27 22.41
N VAL A 108 10.63 15.86 22.11
CA VAL A 108 9.59 15.57 23.10
C VAL A 108 9.21 14.10 23.05
N ASN A 109 9.09 13.45 24.20
CA ASN A 109 8.55 12.09 24.23
C ASN A 109 7.03 12.12 23.98
N GLN A 110 6.60 11.58 22.84
CA GLN A 110 5.20 11.63 22.37
C GLN A 110 4.59 10.22 22.25
N PRO A 111 4.34 9.51 23.37
CA PRO A 111 3.88 8.12 23.35
C PRO A 111 2.52 7.93 22.66
N LEU A 112 1.63 8.92 22.76
CA LEU A 112 0.33 8.89 22.09
C LEU A 112 0.48 8.94 20.56
N LEU A 113 1.41 9.74 20.04
CA LEU A 113 1.68 9.83 18.61
C LEU A 113 2.25 8.52 18.07
N ALA A 114 3.18 7.90 18.82
CA ALA A 114 3.74 6.59 18.49
C ALA A 114 2.65 5.50 18.48
N LEU A 115 1.74 5.49 19.46
CA LEU A 115 0.59 4.57 19.48
C LEU A 115 -0.36 4.79 18.30
N CYS A 116 -0.64 6.05 17.94
CA CYS A 116 -1.44 6.38 16.76
C CYS A 116 -0.77 5.86 15.47
N TRP A 117 0.53 6.10 15.31
CA TRP A 117 1.29 5.60 14.16
C TRP A 117 1.26 4.07 14.07
N PHE A 118 1.47 3.38 15.20
CA PHE A 118 1.39 1.93 15.28
C PHE A 118 -0.03 1.41 14.97
N GLY A 119 -1.06 2.11 15.44
CA GLY A 119 -2.45 1.79 15.12
C GLY A 119 -2.76 1.93 13.61
N VAL A 120 -2.27 3.00 12.97
CA VAL A 120 -2.39 3.20 11.52
C VAL A 120 -1.66 2.11 10.76
N PHE A 121 -0.44 1.75 11.18
CA PHE A 121 0.34 0.67 10.59
C PHE A 121 -0.36 -0.69 10.71
N ILE A 122 -0.88 -1.05 11.88
CA ILE A 122 -1.66 -2.28 12.03
C ILE A 122 -2.88 -2.25 11.12
N TRP A 123 -3.61 -1.14 11.08
CA TRP A 123 -4.80 -1.01 10.25
C TRP A 123 -4.48 -1.15 8.76
N SER A 124 -3.35 -0.61 8.29
CA SER A 124 -2.94 -0.79 6.89
C SER A 124 -2.70 -2.24 6.54
N LEU A 125 -2.06 -3.02 7.42
CA LEU A 125 -1.87 -4.46 7.20
C LEU A 125 -3.21 -5.20 7.08
N PHE A 126 -4.19 -4.86 7.93
CA PHE A 126 -5.52 -5.46 7.85
C PHE A 126 -6.23 -5.12 6.54
N VAL A 127 -6.12 -3.87 6.06
CA VAL A 127 -6.73 -3.46 4.80
C VAL A 127 -6.08 -4.17 3.62
N ASP A 128 -4.75 -4.24 3.56
CA ASP A 128 -4.03 -4.95 2.50
C ASP A 128 -4.36 -6.45 2.53
N ALA A 129 -4.36 -7.06 3.71
CA ALA A 129 -4.75 -8.46 3.90
C ALA A 129 -6.18 -8.73 3.41
N HIS A 130 -7.10 -7.79 3.68
CA HIS A 130 -8.47 -7.86 3.20
C HIS A 130 -8.55 -7.73 1.67
N ILE A 131 -7.75 -6.86 1.06
CA ILE A 131 -7.67 -6.73 -0.40
C ILE A 131 -7.15 -8.04 -1.01
N TYR A 132 -6.05 -8.60 -0.52
CA TYR A 132 -5.50 -9.89 -0.99
C TYR A 132 -6.48 -11.03 -0.81
N ARG A 133 -7.18 -11.08 0.34
CA ARG A 133 -8.24 -12.07 0.61
C ARG A 133 -9.27 -12.07 -0.50
N ASN A 134 -9.79 -10.90 -0.87
CA ASN A 134 -10.83 -10.78 -1.87
C ASN A 134 -10.28 -11.04 -3.28
N ALA A 135 -9.10 -10.50 -3.59
CA ALA A 135 -8.45 -10.68 -4.90
C ALA A 135 -8.18 -12.16 -5.21
N LEU A 136 -7.59 -12.89 -4.26
CA LEU A 136 -7.15 -14.28 -4.42
C LEU A 136 -8.21 -15.31 -3.99
N SER A 137 -9.36 -14.83 -3.49
CA SER A 137 -10.44 -15.64 -2.91
C SER A 137 -9.89 -16.64 -1.87
N VAL A 138 -9.15 -16.11 -0.89
CA VAL A 138 -8.51 -16.86 0.21
C VAL A 138 -9.09 -16.43 1.57
N PRO A 139 -8.98 -17.24 2.63
CA PRO A 139 -9.36 -16.80 3.96
C PRO A 139 -8.44 -15.68 4.47
N LEU A 140 -8.94 -14.85 5.40
CA LEU A 140 -8.22 -13.67 5.90
C LEU A 140 -6.83 -13.97 6.46
N PRO A 141 -6.59 -15.07 7.21
CA PRO A 141 -5.24 -15.40 7.68
C PRO A 141 -4.22 -15.60 6.56
N VAL A 142 -4.64 -16.15 5.41
CA VAL A 142 -3.78 -16.30 4.24
C VAL A 142 -3.50 -14.95 3.59
N GLY A 143 -4.51 -14.09 3.48
CA GLY A 143 -4.31 -12.70 3.04
C GLY A 143 -3.33 -11.95 3.93
N MET A 144 -3.44 -12.12 5.25
CA MET A 144 -2.53 -11.53 6.24
C MET A 144 -1.10 -12.05 6.08
N LEU A 145 -0.93 -13.36 5.91
CA LEU A 145 0.38 -13.97 5.66
C LEU A 145 1.02 -13.38 4.40
N ILE A 146 0.27 -13.25 3.31
CA ILE A 146 0.74 -12.64 2.06
C ILE A 146 1.18 -11.19 2.29
N THR A 147 0.36 -10.38 2.98
CA THR A 147 0.70 -8.98 3.30
C THR A 147 2.02 -8.90 4.07
N VAL A 148 2.16 -9.68 5.14
CA VAL A 148 3.35 -9.66 5.99
C VAL A 148 4.59 -10.12 5.22
N LEU A 149 4.48 -11.19 4.42
CA LEU A 149 5.60 -11.67 3.61
C LEU A 149 6.00 -10.67 2.53
N THR A 150 5.03 -10.01 1.90
CA THR A 150 5.29 -8.97 0.88
C THR A 150 5.97 -7.76 1.50
N LEU A 151 5.51 -7.33 2.68
CA LEU A 151 6.14 -6.26 3.45
C LEU A 151 7.58 -6.61 3.83
N ALA A 152 7.80 -7.80 4.39
CA ALA A 152 9.13 -8.26 4.80
C ALA A 152 10.08 -8.35 3.60
N ALA A 153 9.61 -8.90 2.47
CA ALA A 153 10.40 -8.95 1.24
C ALA A 153 10.76 -7.56 0.71
N SER A 154 9.81 -6.61 0.77
CA SER A 154 10.05 -5.21 0.37
C SER A 154 11.12 -4.57 1.25
N TYR A 155 11.00 -4.73 2.57
CA TYR A 155 11.98 -4.21 3.53
C TYR A 155 13.38 -4.76 3.27
N VAL A 156 13.52 -6.08 3.17
CA VAL A 156 14.81 -6.74 2.93
C VAL A 156 15.44 -6.30 1.61
N LEU A 157 14.65 -6.15 0.54
CA LEU A 157 15.17 -5.70 -0.75
C LEU A 157 15.66 -4.25 -0.71
N ILE A 158 14.91 -3.36 -0.05
CA ILE A 158 15.31 -1.97 0.10
C ILE A 158 16.58 -1.87 0.94
N GLU A 159 16.65 -2.58 2.07
CA GLU A 159 17.82 -2.59 2.94
C GLU A 159 19.07 -3.12 2.20
N MET A 160 18.94 -4.21 1.45
CA MET A 160 20.03 -4.81 0.69
C MET A 160 20.56 -3.92 -0.44
N TRP A 161 19.73 -3.04 -1.03
CA TRP A 161 20.12 -2.23 -2.19
C TRP A 161 20.57 -0.81 -1.83
N PHE A 162 20.08 -0.25 -0.72
CA PHE A 162 20.27 1.17 -0.39
C PHE A 162 20.97 1.41 0.95
N LEU A 163 21.15 0.38 1.80
CA LEU A 163 21.77 0.52 3.13
C LEU A 163 23.06 -0.32 3.28
N THR A 164 23.67 -0.71 2.17
CA THR A 164 25.00 -1.35 2.07
C THR A 164 26.02 -0.40 1.49
#